data_AF-A0AAE3A3R9-F1
#
_entry.id   AF-A0AAE3A3R9-F1
#
_cell.length_a   1.000
_cell.length_b   1.000
_cell.length_c   1.000
_cell.angle_alpha   90.00
_cell.angle_beta   90.00
_cell.angle_gamma   90.00
#
_symmetry.space_group_name_H-M   'P 1'
#
loop_
_entity.id
_entity.type
_entity.pdbx_description
1 polymer ?
#
loop_
_entity_poly.entity_id
_entity_poly.type
_entity_poly.pdbx_seq_one_letter_code
_entity_poly.pdbx_strand_id
1 'polypeptide(L)'
;MDFTIKGKTFHIWSWKRIVYTLCFFMFCLIDQRTKTGSGREGYIETFRNMTGSIMAVILLSHCKWGEIRAHKLPYLLWTILGGAVGIAYVVGVTSFDPFVNGRVSAALAVFLTGYALIHTVIRVAVEKKYPVLEKKFLAVWGVMMFLMIFSRSDYIWPLCYLVMFGCFYLTDYTAEEREDLFQGCLNGIILGFFVFQGFCCVFRPYDSVRYQGMYNNPNLNALFYLEVLAAVFAKILYVTKNRCSKWICLYYWLGAGVVLTFELLTIGRTGWVVAVLMIGGFLWMICKLKSYKKWFKNLMALSLCVILTFPICFSATRYLPPVFHHPVWFWGEWSEGKVHSWDPWNSEKFVDIDEYLDAALGRIFETFENALEHSPFAMKAEAAEAQTEIPANKIPVLRSDQDTDTLLVRSTIYKYYISQLNLTGHPYSEQGFQLHEHYWVGHAHNIFLQYGTDFGVPMMIVFAVLALWSLIRLGKTYAEKKDPAAAAAQLFVLIPVAFGLLEYSWGVSSLTITLLFIAWRKAICDGE
;
A
#
# COMPACT_ATOMS: atom_id res chain seq x y z
N MET A 1 11.67 21.13 17.22
CA MET A 1 12.72 20.67 18.13
C MET A 1 14.04 20.79 17.42
N ASP A 2 14.90 21.60 18.00
CA ASP A 2 16.15 22.03 17.40
C ASP A 2 17.26 21.19 18.02
N PHE A 3 17.98 20.45 17.19
CA PHE A 3 19.08 19.62 17.63
C PHE A 3 20.38 20.26 17.18
N THR A 4 21.19 20.75 18.13
CA THR A 4 22.44 21.44 17.81
C THR A 4 23.61 20.49 18.00
N ILE A 5 24.35 20.19 16.92
CA ILE A 5 25.63 19.46 17.00
C ILE A 5 26.72 20.39 16.48
N LYS A 6 27.76 20.62 17.29
CA LYS A 6 28.94 21.44 16.94
C LYS A 6 28.56 22.82 16.36
N GLY A 7 27.63 23.52 17.02
CA GLY A 7 27.23 24.88 16.65
C GLY A 7 26.34 24.98 15.39
N LYS A 8 25.92 23.86 14.79
CA LYS A 8 24.91 23.84 13.73
C LYS A 8 23.58 23.36 14.31
N THR A 9 22.60 24.25 14.32
CA THR A 9 21.22 23.95 14.71
C THR A 9 20.53 23.23 13.56
N PHE A 10 20.12 21.98 13.78
CA PHE A 10 19.33 21.22 12.83
C PHE A 10 17.86 21.26 13.27
N HIS A 11 16.99 21.84 12.44
CA HIS A 11 15.55 21.73 12.60
C HIS A 11 15.10 20.33 12.16
N ILE A 12 15.25 19.33 13.04
CA ILE A 12 15.02 17.91 12.70
C ILE A 12 13.52 17.57 12.76
N TRP A 13 12.77 18.19 13.68
CA TRP A 13 11.37 17.86 13.92
C TRP A 13 10.52 19.13 14.11
N SER A 14 9.76 19.52 13.09
CA SER A 14 8.60 20.40 13.27
C SER A 14 7.45 19.60 13.90
N TRP A 15 6.51 20.28 14.56
CA TRP A 15 5.33 19.60 15.10
C TRP A 15 4.52 18.92 13.98
N LYS A 16 4.43 19.56 12.80
CA LYS A 16 3.75 19.01 11.62
C LYS A 16 4.39 17.72 11.13
N ARG A 17 5.73 17.68 11.07
CA ARG A 17 6.47 16.46 10.71
C ARG A 17 6.18 15.30 11.66
N ILE A 18 6.08 15.56 12.97
CA ILE A 18 5.71 14.54 13.96
C ILE A 18 4.29 14.04 13.69
N VAL A 19 3.33 14.96 13.50
CA VAL A 19 1.95 14.60 13.19
C VAL A 19 1.85 13.77 11.92
N TYR A 20 2.50 14.19 10.84
CA TYR A 20 2.53 13.42 9.60
C TYR A 20 3.16 12.03 9.82
N THR A 21 4.29 11.94 10.55
CA THR A 21 4.91 10.64 10.89
C THR A 21 3.92 9.71 11.59
N LEU A 22 3.16 10.23 12.58
CA LEU A 22 2.15 9.46 13.28
C LEU A 22 0.97 9.08 12.37
N CYS A 23 0.50 9.98 11.50
CA CYS A 23 -0.56 9.69 10.53
C CYS A 23 -0.16 8.56 9.57
N PHE A 24 1.06 8.59 9.03
CA PHE A 24 1.53 7.54 8.12
C PHE A 24 1.80 6.21 8.83
N PHE A 25 2.27 6.24 10.07
CA PHE A 25 2.31 5.05 10.92
C PHE A 25 0.90 4.47 11.17
N MET A 26 -0.10 5.34 11.41
CA MET A 26 -1.49 4.91 11.55
C MET A 26 -2.05 4.32 10.26
N PHE A 27 -1.65 4.78 9.08
CA PHE A 27 -2.02 4.10 7.82
C PHE A 27 -1.43 2.69 7.72
N CYS A 28 -0.20 2.46 8.19
CA CYS A 28 0.36 1.11 8.28
C CYS A 28 -0.47 0.23 9.24
N LEU A 29 -0.86 0.77 10.40
CA LEU A 29 -1.73 0.06 11.36
C LEU A 29 -3.11 -0.25 10.80
N ILE A 30 -3.72 0.70 10.09
CA ILE A 30 -4.99 0.51 9.43
C ILE A 30 -4.89 -0.62 8.40
N ASP A 31 -3.90 -0.59 7.51
CA ASP A 31 -3.68 -1.63 6.49
C ASP A 31 -3.51 -3.01 7.13
N GLN A 32 -2.71 -3.10 8.19
CA GLN A 32 -2.49 -4.33 8.94
C GLN A 32 -3.79 -4.85 9.56
N ARG A 33 -4.52 -4.00 10.29
CA ARG A 33 -5.72 -4.42 11.03
C ARG A 33 -6.90 -4.79 10.12
N THR A 34 -7.03 -4.16 8.95
CA THR A 34 -8.08 -4.54 8.00
C THR A 34 -7.80 -5.85 7.30
N LYS A 35 -6.53 -6.28 7.22
CA LYS A 35 -6.11 -7.55 6.60
C LYS A 35 -6.03 -8.72 7.58
N THR A 36 -5.85 -8.48 8.88
CA THR A 36 -5.75 -9.55 9.90
C THR A 36 -6.88 -9.57 10.91
N GLY A 37 -7.75 -8.56 10.92
CA GLY A 37 -8.87 -8.46 11.85
C GLY A 37 -9.91 -9.56 11.65
N SER A 38 -10.66 -9.89 12.71
CA SER A 38 -11.83 -10.77 12.57
C SER A 38 -12.99 -9.98 11.96
N GLY A 39 -13.72 -10.60 11.03
CA GLY A 39 -14.97 -10.03 10.50
C GLY A 39 -16.16 -10.12 11.45
N ARG A 40 -15.94 -10.55 12.71
CA ARG A 40 -17.02 -10.82 13.68
C ARG A 40 -17.27 -9.67 14.65
N GLU A 41 -16.32 -8.75 14.80
CA GLU A 41 -16.28 -7.77 15.89
C GLU A 41 -16.32 -6.31 15.41
N GLY A 42 -16.44 -6.06 14.11
CA GLY A 42 -16.49 -4.70 13.55
C GLY A 42 -15.14 -3.97 13.49
N TYR A 43 -14.03 -4.65 13.83
CA TYR A 43 -12.70 -4.04 13.83
C TYR A 43 -12.23 -3.67 12.42
N ILE A 44 -12.50 -4.51 11.42
CA ILE A 44 -12.12 -4.24 10.03
C ILE A 44 -12.79 -2.94 9.56
N GLU A 45 -14.08 -2.80 9.81
CA GLU A 45 -14.92 -1.65 9.47
C GLU A 45 -14.42 -0.39 10.21
N THR A 46 -14.14 -0.53 11.50
CA THR A 46 -13.60 0.56 12.33
C THR A 46 -12.30 1.10 11.74
N PHE A 47 -11.29 0.25 11.52
CA PHE A 47 -9.99 0.68 10.98
C PHE A 47 -10.11 1.17 9.53
N ARG A 48 -10.97 0.54 8.71
CA ARG A 48 -11.23 0.98 7.34
C ARG A 48 -11.74 2.41 7.29
N ASN A 49 -12.69 2.74 8.18
CA ASN A 49 -13.29 4.07 8.25
C ASN A 49 -12.31 5.12 8.85
N MET A 50 -11.35 4.70 9.68
CA MET A 50 -10.34 5.59 10.26
C MET A 50 -9.43 6.24 9.20
N THR A 51 -9.29 5.66 8.00
CA THR A 51 -8.51 6.28 6.90
C THR A 51 -8.96 7.71 6.65
N GLY A 52 -10.26 7.99 6.68
CA GLY A 52 -10.79 9.34 6.50
C GLY A 52 -10.44 10.29 7.64
N SER A 53 -10.54 9.83 8.89
CA SER A 53 -10.12 10.61 10.05
C SER A 53 -8.64 10.98 10.00
N ILE A 54 -7.77 10.03 9.66
CA ILE A 54 -6.32 10.27 9.57
C ILE A 54 -6.00 11.24 8.42
N MET A 55 -6.63 11.08 7.25
CA MET A 55 -6.48 12.04 6.16
C MET A 55 -6.98 13.44 6.55
N ALA A 56 -8.09 13.53 7.27
CA ALA A 56 -8.59 14.81 7.76
C ALA A 56 -7.60 15.49 8.73
N VAL A 57 -6.89 14.74 9.59
CA VAL A 57 -5.82 15.33 10.43
C VAL A 57 -4.71 15.95 9.58
N ILE A 58 -4.28 15.30 8.50
CA ILE A 58 -3.27 15.83 7.56
C ILE A 58 -3.74 17.11 6.87
N LEU A 59 -5.03 17.20 6.54
CA LEU A 59 -5.62 18.39 5.93
C LEU A 59 -5.76 19.52 6.94
N LEU A 60 -6.30 19.22 8.12
CA LEU A 60 -6.56 20.19 9.18
C LEU A 60 -5.30 20.73 9.83
N SER A 61 -4.15 20.05 9.73
CA SER A 61 -2.87 20.59 10.20
C SER A 61 -2.37 21.79 9.38
N HIS A 62 -2.93 22.01 8.18
CA HIS A 62 -2.70 23.23 7.39
C HIS A 62 -3.58 24.41 7.88
N CYS A 63 -4.79 24.11 8.37
CA CYS A 63 -5.77 25.13 8.77
C CYS A 63 -5.23 26.01 9.90
N LYS A 64 -5.32 27.34 9.74
CA LYS A 64 -4.99 28.29 10.79
C LYS A 64 -6.23 28.74 11.53
N TRP A 65 -6.14 28.87 12.85
CA TRP A 65 -7.26 29.31 13.69
C TRP A 65 -7.84 30.67 13.27
N GLY A 66 -7.00 31.60 12.83
CA GLY A 66 -7.44 32.90 12.31
C GLY A 66 -8.35 32.79 11.09
N GLU A 67 -8.09 31.82 10.20
CA GLU A 67 -8.88 31.59 8.97
C GLU A 67 -10.25 30.98 9.29
N ILE A 68 -10.29 30.04 10.25
CA ILE A 68 -11.54 29.46 10.76
C ILE A 68 -12.39 30.54 11.43
N ARG A 69 -11.78 31.40 12.25
CA ARG A 69 -12.48 32.50 12.93
C ARG A 69 -13.09 33.50 11.96
N ALA A 70 -12.40 33.81 10.86
CA ALA A 70 -12.89 34.71 9.82
C ALA A 70 -14.18 34.19 9.15
N HIS A 71 -14.31 32.87 9.00
CA HIS A 71 -15.46 32.23 8.35
C HIS A 71 -16.24 31.32 9.32
N LYS A 72 -16.50 31.79 10.55
CA LYS A 72 -17.08 30.98 11.64
C LYS A 72 -18.44 30.32 11.33
N LEU A 73 -19.26 30.93 10.47
CA LEU A 73 -20.65 30.50 10.25
C LEU A 73 -20.75 29.11 9.58
N PRO A 74 -20.10 28.84 8.43
CA PRO A 74 -20.04 27.48 7.85
C PRO A 74 -19.59 26.41 8.83
N TYR A 75 -18.55 26.68 9.62
CA TYR A 75 -18.04 25.73 10.61
C TYR A 75 -19.05 25.49 11.73
N LEU A 76 -19.71 26.52 12.25
CA LEU A 76 -20.74 26.38 13.28
C LEU A 76 -21.93 25.54 12.78
N LEU A 77 -22.40 25.82 11.56
CA LEU A 77 -23.48 25.06 10.92
C LEU A 77 -23.10 23.59 10.77
N TRP A 78 -21.86 23.30 10.36
CA TRP A 78 -21.37 21.93 10.25
C TRP A 78 -21.22 21.24 11.61
N THR A 79 -20.76 21.95 12.65
CA THR A 79 -20.69 21.40 14.01
C THR A 79 -22.07 20.91 14.46
N ILE A 80 -23.12 21.71 14.24
CA ILE A 80 -24.48 21.39 14.67
C ILE A 80 -25.08 20.29 13.77
N LEU A 81 -25.10 20.50 12.45
CA LEU A 81 -25.75 19.59 11.51
C LEU A 81 -24.98 18.27 11.38
N GLY A 82 -23.67 18.35 11.16
CA GLY A 82 -22.80 17.18 11.06
C GLY A 82 -22.76 16.38 12.36
N GLY A 83 -22.77 17.06 13.52
CA GLY A 83 -22.87 16.41 14.82
C GLY A 83 -24.22 15.68 15.00
N ALA A 84 -25.34 16.35 14.72
CA ALA A 84 -26.67 15.77 14.85
C ALA A 84 -26.88 14.57 13.90
N VAL A 85 -26.50 14.69 12.62
CA VAL A 85 -26.58 13.61 11.63
C VAL A 85 -25.64 12.46 12.00
N GLY A 86 -24.43 12.76 12.47
CA GLY A 86 -23.48 11.76 12.94
C GLY A 86 -24.00 10.95 14.12
N ILE A 87 -24.59 11.60 15.12
CA ILE A 87 -25.23 10.91 16.26
C ILE A 87 -26.40 10.04 15.79
N ALA A 88 -27.26 10.57 14.91
CA ALA A 88 -28.37 9.80 14.36
C ALA A 88 -27.89 8.55 13.62
N TYR A 89 -26.82 8.65 12.84
CA TYR A 89 -26.20 7.51 12.15
C TYR A 89 -25.60 6.47 13.11
N VAL A 90 -24.94 6.92 14.18
CA VAL A 90 -24.34 6.01 15.19
C VAL A 90 -25.42 5.24 15.96
N VAL A 91 -26.55 5.87 16.28
CA VAL A 91 -27.65 5.22 17.01
C VAL A 91 -28.48 4.33 16.08
N GLY A 92 -28.73 4.77 14.84
CA GLY A 92 -29.57 4.05 13.89
C GLY A 92 -28.89 2.81 13.30
N VAL A 93 -29.53 1.64 13.40
CA VAL A 93 -29.07 0.43 12.72
C VAL A 93 -29.29 0.63 11.21
N THR A 94 -28.20 0.58 10.44
CA THR A 94 -28.25 0.71 8.98
C THR A 94 -27.86 -0.61 8.32
N SER A 95 -28.30 -0.84 7.09
CA SER A 95 -27.90 -1.99 6.28
C SER A 95 -26.42 -1.96 5.88
N PHE A 96 -25.74 -0.81 5.97
CA PHE A 96 -24.36 -0.61 5.52
C PHE A 96 -23.30 -1.03 6.53
N ASP A 97 -23.57 -0.91 7.83
CA ASP A 97 -22.63 -1.27 8.88
C ASP A 97 -23.39 -1.74 10.13
N PRO A 98 -23.42 -3.07 10.39
CA PRO A 98 -24.12 -3.61 11.55
C PRO A 98 -23.39 -3.26 12.85
N PHE A 99 -22.11 -2.92 12.81
CA PHE A 99 -21.29 -2.73 13.99
C PHE A 99 -21.27 -1.27 14.45
N VAL A 100 -21.50 -1.05 15.74
CA VAL A 100 -21.54 0.31 16.33
C VAL A 100 -20.18 1.00 16.23
N ASN A 101 -19.08 0.27 16.47
CA ASN A 101 -17.71 0.80 16.36
C ASN A 101 -17.38 1.27 14.93
N GLY A 102 -17.78 0.50 13.91
CA GLY A 102 -17.66 0.87 12.51
C GLY A 102 -18.43 2.15 12.19
N ARG A 103 -19.68 2.26 12.65
CA ARG A 103 -20.52 3.47 12.50
C ARG A 103 -19.94 4.70 13.19
N VAL A 104 -19.41 4.56 14.41
CA VAL A 104 -18.74 5.64 15.14
C VAL A 104 -17.51 6.14 14.37
N SER A 105 -16.68 5.21 13.88
CA SER A 105 -15.50 5.55 13.09
C SER A 105 -15.86 6.29 11.80
N ALA A 106 -16.90 5.82 11.08
CA ALA A 106 -17.40 6.49 9.87
C ALA A 106 -17.96 7.89 10.17
N ALA A 107 -18.78 8.04 11.21
CA ALA A 107 -19.33 9.34 11.60
C ALA A 107 -18.21 10.33 11.94
N LEU A 108 -17.20 9.90 12.68
CA LEU A 108 -16.02 10.73 12.99
C LEU A 108 -15.25 11.12 11.71
N ALA A 109 -15.02 10.16 10.80
CA ALA A 109 -14.32 10.41 9.56
C ALA A 109 -15.04 11.43 8.67
N VAL A 110 -16.37 11.29 8.52
CA VAL A 110 -17.20 12.25 7.77
C VAL A 110 -17.20 13.61 8.45
N PHE A 111 -17.35 13.65 9.77
CA PHE A 111 -17.36 14.90 10.54
C PHE A 111 -16.07 15.69 10.36
N LEU A 112 -14.90 15.05 10.54
CA LEU A 112 -13.59 15.69 10.38
C LEU A 112 -13.31 16.08 8.93
N THR A 113 -13.63 15.20 7.97
CA THR A 113 -13.44 15.48 6.54
C THR A 113 -14.34 16.64 6.09
N GLY A 114 -15.52 16.81 6.69
CA GLY A 114 -16.39 17.96 6.43
C GLY A 114 -15.76 19.30 6.81
N TYR A 115 -15.04 19.39 7.95
CA TYR A 115 -14.26 20.60 8.27
C TYR A 115 -13.18 20.87 7.23
N ALA A 116 -12.46 19.83 6.80
CA ALA A 116 -11.44 19.96 5.77
C ALA A 116 -12.05 20.42 4.43
N LEU A 117 -13.20 19.87 4.05
CA LEU A 117 -13.94 20.26 2.84
C LEU A 117 -14.39 21.73 2.90
N ILE A 118 -15.00 22.16 4.00
CA ILE A 118 -15.42 23.56 4.19
C ILE A 118 -14.22 24.49 4.05
N HIS A 119 -13.10 24.13 4.71
CA HIS A 119 -11.87 24.91 4.62
C HIS A 119 -11.35 25.01 3.19
N THR A 120 -11.24 23.87 2.48
CA THR A 120 -10.80 23.85 1.08
C THR A 120 -11.74 24.66 0.18
N VAL A 121 -13.07 24.53 0.33
CA VAL A 121 -14.04 25.29 -0.47
C VAL A 121 -13.87 26.79 -0.25
N ILE A 122 -13.69 27.25 0.99
CA ILE A 122 -13.44 28.67 1.28
C ILE A 122 -12.13 29.13 0.61
N ARG A 123 -11.04 28.37 0.78
CA ARG A 123 -9.73 28.70 0.18
C ARG A 123 -9.79 28.82 -1.34
N VAL A 124 -10.41 27.84 -1.99
CA VAL A 124 -10.45 27.74 -3.45
C VAL A 124 -11.49 28.69 -4.05
N ALA A 125 -12.72 28.69 -3.52
CA ALA A 125 -13.84 29.39 -4.13
C ALA A 125 -13.90 30.87 -3.72
N VAL A 126 -13.61 31.19 -2.45
CA VAL A 126 -13.72 32.55 -1.90
C VAL A 126 -12.37 33.26 -1.95
N GLU A 127 -11.31 32.65 -1.39
CA GLU A 127 -9.98 33.29 -1.31
C GLU A 127 -9.15 33.15 -2.59
N LYS A 128 -9.58 32.29 -3.53
CA LYS A 128 -8.85 31.95 -4.78
C LYS A 128 -7.41 31.48 -4.54
N LYS A 129 -7.16 30.84 -3.40
CA LYS A 129 -5.87 30.24 -3.02
C LYS A 129 -5.89 28.74 -3.27
N TYR A 130 -5.11 28.30 -4.24
CA TYR A 130 -4.92 26.90 -4.59
C TYR A 130 -3.54 26.75 -5.25
N PRO A 131 -2.91 25.56 -5.21
CA PRO A 131 -1.60 25.35 -5.81
C PRO A 131 -1.68 25.45 -7.35
N VAL A 132 -0.52 25.55 -8.01
CA VAL A 132 -0.46 25.41 -9.47
C VAL A 132 -0.78 23.94 -9.82
N LEU A 133 -1.75 23.73 -10.71
CA LEU A 133 -2.28 22.41 -11.04
C LEU A 133 -2.00 22.06 -12.50
N GLU A 134 -1.54 20.83 -12.74
CA GLU A 134 -1.56 20.22 -14.06
C GLU A 134 -3.01 19.84 -14.42
N LYS A 135 -3.67 20.76 -15.13
CA LYS A 135 -5.11 20.68 -15.38
C LYS A 135 -5.52 19.42 -16.13
N LYS A 136 -4.68 18.90 -17.04
CA LYS A 136 -5.01 17.71 -17.83
C LYS A 136 -5.01 16.47 -16.94
N PHE A 137 -3.99 16.30 -16.10
CA PHE A 137 -3.87 15.18 -15.17
C PHE A 137 -5.02 15.20 -14.17
N LEU A 138 -5.31 16.37 -13.58
CA LEU A 138 -6.42 16.51 -12.65
C LEU A 138 -7.78 16.25 -13.32
N ALA A 139 -7.97 16.67 -14.57
CA ALA A 139 -9.19 16.39 -15.32
C ALA A 139 -9.37 14.89 -15.59
N VAL A 140 -8.32 14.19 -16.03
CA VAL A 140 -8.39 12.73 -16.28
C VAL A 140 -8.60 11.98 -14.96
N TRP A 141 -7.96 12.40 -13.87
CA TRP A 141 -8.24 11.88 -12.52
C TRP A 141 -9.69 12.12 -12.11
N GLY A 142 -10.25 13.31 -12.36
CA GLY A 142 -11.65 13.61 -12.11
C GLY A 142 -12.60 12.70 -12.89
N VAL A 143 -12.33 12.49 -14.19
CA VAL A 143 -13.08 11.54 -15.04
C VAL A 143 -13.03 10.13 -14.44
N MET A 144 -11.85 9.67 -14.01
CA MET A 144 -11.71 8.37 -13.33
C MET A 144 -12.63 8.28 -12.12
N MET A 145 -12.59 9.27 -11.21
CA MET A 145 -13.42 9.27 -10.01
C MET A 145 -14.93 9.30 -10.33
N PHE A 146 -15.35 10.08 -11.33
CA PHE A 146 -16.75 10.13 -11.75
C PHE A 146 -17.23 8.81 -12.38
N LEU A 147 -16.40 8.15 -13.20
CA LEU A 147 -16.74 6.82 -13.73
C LEU A 147 -16.96 5.82 -12.60
N MET A 148 -16.17 5.91 -11.52
CA MET A 148 -16.33 5.03 -10.37
C MET A 148 -17.62 5.31 -9.59
N ILE A 149 -17.93 6.58 -9.34
CA ILE A 149 -19.11 7.01 -8.57
C ILE A 149 -20.42 6.70 -9.32
N PHE A 150 -20.46 6.86 -10.64
CA PHE A 150 -21.65 6.64 -11.46
C PHE A 150 -21.73 5.24 -12.08
N SER A 151 -20.83 4.34 -11.71
CA SER A 151 -20.90 2.93 -12.10
C SER A 151 -22.09 2.23 -11.44
N ARG A 152 -22.36 0.98 -11.85
CA ARG A 152 -23.32 0.09 -11.15
C ARG A 152 -22.81 -0.43 -9.80
N SER A 153 -21.61 -0.03 -9.38
CA SER A 153 -21.01 -0.49 -8.13
C SER A 153 -21.74 0.07 -6.91
N ASP A 154 -21.90 -0.76 -5.88
CA ASP A 154 -22.45 -0.33 -4.58
C ASP A 154 -21.38 0.31 -3.66
N TYR A 155 -20.15 0.52 -4.17
CA TYR A 155 -19.07 1.05 -3.38
C TYR A 155 -19.19 2.57 -3.15
N ILE A 156 -19.21 2.95 -1.87
CA ILE A 156 -19.25 4.38 -1.44
C ILE A 156 -17.84 5.00 -1.42
N TRP A 157 -16.80 4.18 -1.27
CA TRP A 157 -15.44 4.67 -1.09
C TRP A 157 -14.90 5.58 -2.21
N PRO A 158 -15.28 5.47 -3.50
CA PRO A 158 -14.83 6.40 -4.53
C PRO A 158 -15.26 7.83 -4.24
N LEU A 159 -16.48 8.03 -3.73
CA LEU A 159 -16.95 9.36 -3.29
C LEU A 159 -16.10 9.87 -2.12
N CYS A 160 -15.82 9.02 -1.13
CA CYS A 160 -14.96 9.38 -0.01
C CYS A 160 -13.55 9.79 -0.49
N TYR A 161 -12.97 9.03 -1.42
CA TYR A 161 -11.64 9.31 -1.97
C TYR A 161 -11.62 10.58 -2.83
N LEU A 162 -12.70 10.85 -3.57
CA LEU A 162 -12.86 12.10 -4.34
C LEU A 162 -12.81 13.31 -3.39
N VAL A 163 -13.55 13.25 -2.28
CA VAL A 163 -13.55 14.34 -1.30
C VAL A 163 -12.21 14.45 -0.59
N MET A 164 -11.68 13.35 -0.03
CA MET A 164 -10.42 13.37 0.73
C MET A 164 -9.23 13.84 -0.12
N PHE A 165 -9.00 13.19 -1.26
CA PHE A 165 -7.85 13.49 -2.09
C PHE A 165 -8.08 14.71 -2.98
N GLY A 166 -9.32 15.01 -3.36
CA GLY A 166 -9.67 16.28 -4.00
C GLY A 166 -9.32 17.46 -3.09
N CYS A 167 -9.67 17.40 -1.81
CA CYS A 167 -9.24 18.40 -0.82
C CYS A 167 -7.71 18.47 -0.73
N PHE A 168 -7.05 17.33 -0.61
CA PHE A 168 -5.59 17.24 -0.48
C PHE A 168 -4.81 17.81 -1.68
N TYR A 169 -5.32 17.65 -2.90
CA TYR A 169 -4.72 18.21 -4.11
C TYR A 169 -4.94 19.72 -4.23
N LEU A 170 -6.06 20.21 -3.71
CA LEU A 170 -6.41 21.63 -3.72
C LEU A 170 -5.78 22.43 -2.57
N THR A 171 -5.26 21.76 -1.54
CA THR A 171 -4.55 22.42 -0.44
C THR A 171 -3.19 22.97 -0.89
N ASP A 172 -3.02 24.28 -0.70
CA ASP A 172 -1.82 25.06 -1.04
C ASP A 172 -0.74 25.00 0.05
N TYR A 173 -0.24 23.78 0.31
CA TYR A 173 0.86 23.56 1.26
C TYR A 173 2.11 24.38 0.92
N THR A 174 2.72 25.01 1.92
CA THR A 174 3.99 25.73 1.78
C THR A 174 5.14 24.77 1.46
N ALA A 175 6.28 25.29 0.99
CA ALA A 175 7.45 24.45 0.70
C ALA A 175 7.93 23.66 1.93
N GLU A 176 7.90 24.27 3.12
CA GLU A 176 8.24 23.63 4.38
C GLU A 176 7.25 22.52 4.74
N GLU A 177 5.94 22.77 4.60
CA GLU A 177 4.91 21.77 4.85
C GLU A 177 5.01 20.58 3.90
N ARG A 178 5.34 20.83 2.62
CA ARG A 178 5.57 19.76 1.63
C ARG A 178 6.78 18.90 2.00
N GLU A 179 7.86 19.52 2.46
CA GLU A 179 9.04 18.79 2.96
C GLU A 179 8.70 18.00 4.22
N ASP A 180 7.96 18.59 5.16
CA ASP A 180 7.53 17.90 6.38
C ASP A 180 6.59 16.73 6.08
N LEU A 181 5.68 16.88 5.13
CA LEU A 181 4.77 15.82 4.69
C LEU A 181 5.54 14.70 4.01
N PHE A 182 6.50 15.04 3.14
CA PHE A 182 7.39 14.08 2.51
C PHE A 182 8.22 13.30 3.54
N GLN A 183 8.94 13.98 4.44
CA GLN A 183 9.74 13.34 5.47
C GLN A 183 8.88 12.55 6.47
N GLY A 184 7.71 13.09 6.83
CA GLY A 184 6.74 12.44 7.72
C GLY A 184 6.19 11.14 7.12
N CYS A 185 5.88 11.14 5.82
CA CYS A 185 5.50 9.94 5.07
C CYS A 185 6.54 8.83 5.19
N LEU A 186 7.79 9.14 4.81
CA LEU A 186 8.88 8.17 4.83
C LEU A 186 9.16 7.68 6.26
N ASN A 187 9.18 8.59 7.24
CA ASN A 187 9.43 8.24 8.63
C ASN A 187 8.32 7.37 9.22
N GLY A 188 7.05 7.66 8.91
CA GLY A 188 5.91 6.91 9.42
C GLY A 188 5.88 5.47 8.92
N ILE A 189 6.17 5.26 7.64
CA ILE A 189 6.29 3.91 7.05
C ILE A 189 7.45 3.14 7.67
N ILE A 190 8.63 3.76 7.80
CA ILE A 190 9.81 3.13 8.41
C ILE A 190 9.56 2.83 9.90
N LEU A 191 8.86 3.71 10.63
CA LEU A 191 8.45 3.45 12.00
C LEU A 191 7.50 2.25 12.06
N GLY A 192 6.53 2.17 11.13
CA GLY A 192 5.65 1.02 10.97
C GLY A 192 6.43 -0.28 10.83
N PHE A 193 7.47 -0.29 9.99
CA PHE A 193 8.36 -1.44 9.84
C PHE A 193 9.03 -1.85 11.16
N PHE A 194 9.64 -0.91 11.89
CA PHE A 194 10.31 -1.24 13.15
C PHE A 194 9.34 -1.79 14.21
N VAL A 195 8.15 -1.19 14.33
CA VAL A 195 7.13 -1.66 15.28
C VAL A 195 6.61 -3.04 14.87
N PHE A 196 6.28 -3.22 13.60
CA PHE A 196 5.69 -4.48 13.12
C PHE A 196 6.71 -5.61 13.14
N GLN A 197 7.89 -5.39 12.58
CA GLN A 197 8.93 -6.41 12.54
C GLN A 197 9.47 -6.69 13.93
N GLY A 198 9.60 -5.67 14.79
CA GLY A 198 9.97 -5.85 16.19
C GLY A 198 8.98 -6.75 16.94
N PHE A 199 7.68 -6.50 16.78
CA PHE A 199 6.64 -7.37 17.32
C PHE A 199 6.74 -8.79 16.75
N CYS A 200 6.96 -8.94 15.45
CA CYS A 200 7.03 -10.27 14.82
C CYS A 200 8.25 -11.07 15.30
N CYS A 201 9.41 -10.44 15.45
CA CYS A 201 10.59 -11.11 15.99
C CYS A 201 10.40 -11.58 17.44
N VAL A 202 9.45 -11.02 18.20
CA VAL A 202 9.20 -11.39 19.60
C VAL A 202 8.06 -12.41 19.72
N PHE A 203 6.98 -12.20 18.98
CA PHE A 203 5.71 -12.91 19.19
C PHE A 203 5.28 -13.77 18.01
N ARG A 204 5.96 -13.70 16.85
CA ARG A 204 5.59 -14.46 15.65
C ARG A 204 6.71 -15.40 15.21
N PRO A 205 6.70 -16.66 15.69
CA PRO A 205 7.71 -17.64 15.33
C PRO A 205 7.73 -17.91 13.81
N TYR A 206 8.92 -18.20 13.28
CA TYR A 206 9.08 -18.63 11.90
C TYR A 206 8.70 -20.11 11.76
N ASP A 207 7.42 -20.37 11.54
CA ASP A 207 6.78 -21.70 11.60
C ASP A 207 6.05 -22.08 10.29
N SER A 208 6.38 -21.40 9.21
CA SER A 208 5.89 -21.65 7.86
C SER A 208 6.98 -21.20 6.91
N VAL A 209 7.37 -22.05 5.96
CA VAL A 209 8.47 -21.80 5.03
C VAL A 209 8.40 -20.40 4.41
N ARG A 210 7.19 -19.94 4.10
CA ARG A 210 6.91 -18.59 3.65
C ARG A 210 6.64 -17.67 4.84
N TYR A 211 7.56 -16.75 5.12
CA TYR A 211 7.44 -15.87 6.27
C TYR A 211 6.21 -14.93 6.17
N GLN A 212 5.29 -15.09 7.13
CA GLN A 212 4.02 -14.34 7.17
C GLN A 212 4.17 -12.95 7.81
N GLY A 213 5.16 -12.74 8.66
CA GLY A 213 5.41 -11.47 9.36
C GLY A 213 4.18 -10.94 10.08
N MET A 214 3.81 -9.68 9.88
CA MET A 214 2.69 -9.05 10.60
C MET A 214 1.31 -9.31 9.98
N TYR A 215 1.25 -10.11 8.91
CA TYR A 215 0.01 -10.44 8.20
C TYR A 215 -0.28 -11.93 8.28
N ASN A 216 -1.50 -12.33 7.92
CA ASN A 216 -1.87 -13.75 7.79
C ASN A 216 -1.47 -14.35 6.43
N ASN A 217 -1.08 -13.51 5.47
CA ASN A 217 -0.70 -13.90 4.13
C ASN A 217 0.70 -13.34 3.80
N PRO A 218 1.67 -14.19 3.41
CA PRO A 218 3.02 -13.76 3.08
C PRO A 218 3.08 -12.76 1.92
N ASN A 219 2.13 -12.79 0.97
CA ASN A 219 2.06 -11.82 -0.13
C ASN A 219 1.67 -10.41 0.37
N LEU A 220 0.84 -10.32 1.40
CA LEU A 220 0.48 -9.03 2.01
C LEU A 220 1.67 -8.44 2.78
N ASN A 221 2.44 -9.30 3.44
CA ASN A 221 3.65 -8.91 4.13
C ASN A 221 4.75 -8.46 3.15
N ALA A 222 4.92 -9.17 2.03
CA ALA A 222 5.79 -8.77 0.93
C ALA A 222 5.41 -7.39 0.38
N LEU A 223 4.11 -7.17 0.12
CA LEU A 223 3.60 -5.87 -0.33
C LEU A 223 3.96 -4.76 0.66
N PHE A 224 3.82 -4.99 1.98
CA PHE A 224 4.23 -4.01 2.98
C PHE A 224 5.73 -3.74 2.98
N TYR A 225 6.58 -4.77 2.85
CA TYR A 225 8.03 -4.57 2.75
C TYR A 225 8.44 -3.80 1.49
N LEU A 226 7.74 -3.96 0.37
CA LEU A 226 7.96 -3.13 -0.82
C LEU A 226 7.69 -1.64 -0.54
N GLU A 227 6.62 -1.31 0.20
CA GLU A 227 6.36 0.08 0.61
C GLU A 227 7.49 0.64 1.50
N VAL A 228 7.97 -0.18 2.44
CA VAL A 228 9.09 0.19 3.31
C VAL A 228 10.38 0.35 2.49
N LEU A 229 10.61 -0.53 1.52
CA LEU A 229 11.77 -0.46 0.63
C LEU A 229 11.75 0.82 -0.21
N ALA A 230 10.58 1.21 -0.75
CA ALA A 230 10.41 2.50 -1.43
C ALA A 230 10.75 3.67 -0.50
N ALA A 231 10.29 3.62 0.75
CA ALA A 231 10.57 4.66 1.72
C ALA A 231 12.05 4.77 2.08
N VAL A 232 12.73 3.63 2.27
CA VAL A 232 14.17 3.57 2.57
C VAL A 232 15.00 4.02 1.36
N PHE A 233 14.67 3.58 0.15
CA PHE A 233 15.32 4.05 -1.08
C PHE A 233 15.18 5.56 -1.24
N ALA A 234 13.99 6.12 -1.03
CA ALA A 234 13.78 7.56 -1.04
C ALA A 234 14.65 8.28 0.01
N LYS A 235 14.79 7.73 1.22
CA LYS A 235 15.72 8.25 2.24
C LYS A 235 17.17 8.21 1.77
N ILE A 236 17.64 7.12 1.15
CA ILE A 236 19.00 7.03 0.60
C ILE A 236 19.23 8.12 -0.46
N LEU A 237 18.26 8.34 -1.35
CA LEU A 237 18.35 9.40 -2.37
C LEU A 237 18.39 10.79 -1.72
N TYR A 238 17.54 11.04 -0.72
CA TYR A 238 17.48 12.29 0.01
C TYR A 238 18.80 12.61 0.73
N VAL A 239 19.32 11.68 1.54
CA VAL A 239 20.58 11.88 2.29
C VAL A 239 21.79 11.98 1.35
N THR A 240 21.74 11.31 0.20
CA THR A 240 22.76 11.42 -0.84
C THR A 240 22.74 12.80 -1.49
N LYS A 241 21.56 13.31 -1.87
CA LYS A 241 21.39 14.62 -2.49
C LYS A 241 21.86 15.74 -1.56
N ASN A 242 21.48 15.65 -0.28
CA ASN A 242 21.80 16.66 0.73
C ASN A 242 23.20 16.48 1.35
N ARG A 243 24.00 15.54 0.86
CA ARG A 243 25.37 15.25 1.32
C ARG A 243 25.46 15.08 2.85
N CYS A 244 24.50 14.36 3.42
CA CYS A 244 24.50 14.04 4.85
C CYS A 244 25.70 13.14 5.23
N SER A 245 25.89 12.91 6.53
CA SER A 245 27.01 12.12 7.04
C SER A 245 27.04 10.70 6.47
N LYS A 246 28.26 10.14 6.34
CA LYS A 246 28.46 8.77 5.85
C LYS A 246 27.76 7.73 6.74
N TRP A 247 27.66 7.99 8.04
CA TRP A 247 26.97 7.12 9.00
C TRP A 247 25.46 7.05 8.78
N ILE A 248 24.82 8.19 8.50
CA ILE A 248 23.38 8.22 8.17
C ILE A 248 23.14 7.51 6.84
N CYS A 249 24.04 7.68 5.87
CA CYS A 249 23.96 6.95 4.61
C CYS A 249 24.07 5.44 4.87
N LEU A 250 25.10 4.99 5.60
CA LEU A 250 25.30 3.58 5.94
C LEU A 250 24.08 2.98 6.65
N TYR A 251 23.47 3.70 7.60
CA TYR A 251 22.25 3.28 8.29
C TYR A 251 21.12 2.94 7.31
N TYR A 252 20.83 3.82 6.35
CA TYR A 252 19.75 3.55 5.38
C TYR A 252 20.12 2.45 4.37
N TRP A 253 21.39 2.31 3.99
CA TRP A 253 21.83 1.20 3.14
C TRP A 253 21.69 -0.16 3.84
N LEU A 254 22.10 -0.25 5.11
CA LEU A 254 21.87 -1.44 5.92
C LEU A 254 20.38 -1.69 6.13
N GLY A 255 19.59 -0.63 6.35
CA GLY A 255 18.13 -0.72 6.41
C GLY A 255 17.51 -1.31 5.14
N ALA A 256 18.00 -0.93 3.96
CA ALA A 256 17.56 -1.54 2.71
C ALA A 256 17.93 -3.02 2.64
N GLY A 257 19.12 -3.40 3.11
CA GLY A 257 19.53 -4.81 3.26
C GLY A 257 18.57 -5.59 4.13
N VAL A 258 18.25 -5.07 5.32
CA VAL A 258 17.29 -5.69 6.27
C VAL A 258 15.93 -5.91 5.63
N VAL A 259 15.37 -4.88 4.97
CA VAL A 259 14.04 -4.98 4.35
C VAL A 259 14.04 -5.98 3.19
N LEU A 260 15.08 -5.96 2.34
CA LEU A 260 15.24 -6.95 1.25
C LEU A 260 15.43 -8.37 1.77
N THR A 261 16.12 -8.55 2.89
CA THR A 261 16.23 -9.85 3.56
C THR A 261 14.85 -10.35 3.97
N PHE A 262 14.03 -9.53 4.64
CA PHE A 262 12.67 -9.95 5.02
C PHE A 262 11.78 -10.21 3.80
N GLU A 263 11.93 -9.44 2.73
CA GLU A 263 11.26 -9.70 1.45
C GLU A 263 11.63 -11.08 0.87
N LEU A 264 12.91 -11.47 0.95
CA LEU A 264 13.37 -12.81 0.55
C LEU A 264 12.75 -13.93 1.41
N LEU A 265 12.54 -13.69 2.71
CA LEU A 265 11.93 -14.68 3.60
C LEU A 265 10.45 -14.95 3.28
N THR A 266 9.74 -14.03 2.62
CA THR A 266 8.32 -14.24 2.24
C THR A 266 8.14 -15.28 1.12
N ILE A 267 9.19 -15.53 0.34
CA ILE A 267 9.19 -16.39 -0.85
C ILE A 267 8.01 -16.04 -1.79
N GLY A 268 7.72 -14.75 -1.95
CA GLY A 268 6.67 -14.26 -2.85
C GLY A 268 7.22 -14.00 -4.26
N ARG A 269 6.79 -14.78 -5.27
CA ARG A 269 7.25 -14.60 -6.68
C ARG A 269 7.00 -13.17 -7.17
N THR A 270 5.78 -12.66 -6.99
CA THR A 270 5.42 -11.29 -7.36
C THR A 270 6.21 -10.27 -6.54
N GLY A 271 6.33 -10.47 -5.23
CA GLY A 271 7.13 -9.60 -4.34
C GLY A 271 8.57 -9.44 -4.84
N TRP A 272 9.23 -10.55 -5.16
CA TRP A 272 10.59 -10.57 -5.71
C TRP A 272 10.71 -9.87 -7.06
N VAL A 273 9.80 -10.12 -7.99
CA VAL A 273 9.79 -9.43 -9.29
C VAL A 273 9.69 -7.92 -9.09
N VAL A 274 8.78 -7.46 -8.23
CA VAL A 274 8.60 -6.04 -7.95
C VAL A 274 9.82 -5.46 -7.23
N ALA A 275 10.42 -6.20 -6.29
CA ALA A 275 11.66 -5.80 -5.63
C ALA A 275 12.80 -5.60 -6.65
N VAL A 276 12.96 -6.52 -7.62
CA VAL A 276 13.97 -6.37 -8.70
C VAL A 276 13.70 -5.12 -9.54
N LEU A 277 12.44 -4.87 -9.94
CA LEU A 277 12.07 -3.67 -10.68
C LEU A 277 12.38 -2.39 -9.88
N MET A 278 12.09 -2.38 -8.58
CA MET A 278 12.39 -1.26 -7.69
C MET A 278 13.89 -1.05 -7.49
N ILE A 279 14.68 -2.12 -7.35
CA ILE A 279 16.15 -2.05 -7.27
C ILE A 279 16.69 -1.45 -8.57
N GLY A 280 16.21 -1.91 -9.74
CA GLY A 280 16.59 -1.35 -11.03
C GLY A 280 16.29 0.14 -11.14
N GLY A 281 15.06 0.54 -10.76
CA GLY A 281 14.63 1.94 -10.73
C GLY A 281 15.48 2.79 -9.77
N PHE A 282 15.71 2.32 -8.54
CA PHE A 282 16.54 2.98 -7.54
C PHE A 282 18.00 3.12 -8.01
N LEU A 283 18.58 2.08 -8.60
CA LEU A 283 19.94 2.12 -9.13
C LEU A 283 20.08 3.14 -10.26
N TRP A 284 19.09 3.24 -11.15
CA TRP A 284 19.05 4.31 -12.15
C TRP A 284 18.99 5.69 -11.49
N MET A 285 18.13 5.87 -10.48
CA MET A 285 17.96 7.14 -9.76
C MET A 285 19.26 7.60 -9.08
N ILE A 286 19.88 6.72 -8.28
CA ILE A 286 21.11 7.06 -7.55
C ILE A 286 22.30 7.27 -8.49
N CYS A 287 22.33 6.58 -9.63
CA CYS A 287 23.33 6.79 -10.67
C CYS A 287 23.18 8.16 -11.34
N LYS A 288 21.95 8.63 -11.56
CA LYS A 288 21.70 10.01 -12.03
C LYS A 288 22.11 11.08 -11.01
N LEU A 289 22.06 10.78 -9.71
CA LEU A 289 22.58 11.67 -8.66
C LEU A 289 24.12 11.73 -8.63
N LYS A 290 24.79 10.57 -8.63
CA LYS A 290 26.25 10.49 -8.43
C LYS A 290 27.06 10.43 -9.73
N SER A 291 26.79 9.44 -10.57
CA SER A 291 27.38 9.16 -11.89
C SER A 291 26.92 7.78 -12.37
N TYR A 292 26.63 7.63 -13.68
CA TYR A 292 26.16 6.37 -14.28
C TYR A 292 27.17 5.22 -14.16
N LYS A 293 28.47 5.51 -14.13
CA LYS A 293 29.55 4.50 -14.04
C LYS A 293 29.56 3.74 -12.70
N LYS A 294 28.76 4.15 -11.73
CA LYS A 294 28.72 3.57 -10.38
C LYS A 294 27.58 2.56 -10.19
N TRP A 295 26.86 2.19 -11.25
CA TRP A 295 25.74 1.24 -11.16
C TRP A 295 26.14 -0.08 -10.52
N PHE A 296 27.18 -0.74 -11.05
CA PHE A 296 27.68 -2.01 -10.52
C PHE A 296 28.14 -1.90 -9.07
N LYS A 297 28.80 -0.80 -8.70
CA LYS A 297 29.24 -0.56 -7.32
C LYS A 297 28.06 -0.42 -6.34
N ASN A 298 27.00 0.28 -6.74
CA ASN A 298 25.81 0.44 -5.91
C ASN A 298 25.04 -0.89 -5.78
N LEU A 299 24.99 -1.69 -6.86
CA LEU A 299 24.42 -3.04 -6.81
C LEU A 299 25.21 -3.93 -5.86
N MET A 300 26.54 -4.01 -6.01
CA MET A 300 27.40 -4.79 -5.10
C MET A 300 27.25 -4.34 -3.64
N ALA A 301 27.11 -3.03 -3.38
CA ALA A 301 26.89 -2.52 -2.04
C ALA A 301 25.55 -2.98 -1.47
N LEU A 302 24.47 -2.99 -2.27
CA LEU A 302 23.17 -3.47 -1.85
C LEU A 302 23.20 -4.98 -1.58
N SER A 303 23.80 -5.76 -2.49
CA SER A 303 23.98 -7.21 -2.32
C SER A 303 24.80 -7.52 -1.06
N LEU A 304 25.88 -6.78 -0.80
CA LEU A 304 26.66 -6.94 0.42
C LEU A 304 25.82 -6.63 1.67
N CYS A 305 24.97 -5.60 1.64
CA CYS A 305 24.06 -5.32 2.75
C CYS A 305 23.13 -6.51 3.00
N VAL A 306 22.51 -7.08 1.96
CA VAL A 306 21.62 -8.25 2.09
C VAL A 306 22.36 -9.47 2.63
N ILE A 307 23.57 -9.76 2.12
CA ILE A 307 24.39 -10.90 2.59
C ILE A 307 24.72 -10.74 4.08
N LEU A 308 25.04 -9.53 4.53
CA LEU A 308 25.36 -9.27 5.94
C LEU A 308 24.12 -9.31 6.84
N THR A 309 22.96 -8.86 6.36
CA THR A 309 21.73 -8.82 7.15
C THR A 309 20.97 -10.13 7.16
N PHE A 310 21.13 -10.98 6.13
CA PHE A 310 20.46 -12.27 6.01
C PHE A 310 20.56 -13.16 7.26
N PRO A 311 21.77 -13.54 7.72
CA PRO A 311 21.89 -14.42 8.89
C PRO A 311 21.32 -13.77 10.15
N ILE A 312 21.42 -12.45 10.28
CA ILE A 312 20.93 -11.69 11.44
C ILE A 312 19.39 -11.74 11.48
N CYS A 313 18.72 -11.41 10.37
CA CYS A 313 17.27 -11.37 10.33
C CYS A 313 16.66 -12.77 10.44
N PHE A 314 17.21 -13.76 9.73
CA PHE A 314 16.75 -15.15 9.83
C PHE A 314 16.86 -15.67 11.27
N SER A 315 18.02 -15.44 11.91
CA SER A 315 18.24 -15.82 13.30
C SER A 315 17.29 -15.08 14.25
N ALA A 316 17.04 -13.79 14.00
CA ALA A 316 16.11 -13.01 14.81
C ALA A 316 14.68 -13.57 14.73
N THR A 317 14.19 -13.98 13.55
CA THR A 317 12.84 -14.55 13.40
C THR A 317 12.71 -15.97 13.94
N ARG A 318 13.79 -16.75 13.95
CA ARG A 318 13.78 -18.14 14.44
C ARG A 318 14.02 -18.22 15.94
N TYR A 319 15.03 -17.51 16.45
CA TYR A 319 15.55 -17.73 17.81
C TYR A 319 15.07 -16.72 18.86
N LEU A 320 14.54 -15.55 18.49
CA LEU A 320 13.98 -14.63 19.49
C LEU A 320 12.61 -15.08 20.01
N PRO A 321 11.65 -15.56 19.19
CA PRO A 321 10.34 -15.96 19.70
C PRO A 321 10.37 -17.04 20.79
N PRO A 322 11.22 -18.10 20.70
CA PRO A 322 11.40 -19.06 21.79
C PRO A 322 11.80 -18.45 23.12
N VAL A 323 12.50 -17.31 23.16
CA VAL A 323 12.94 -16.68 24.42
C VAL A 323 11.76 -16.10 25.20
N PHE A 324 10.69 -15.68 24.51
CA PHE A 324 9.53 -15.04 25.13
C PHE A 324 8.36 -16.00 25.38
N HIS A 325 8.34 -17.18 24.73
CA HIS A 325 7.33 -18.24 24.93
C HIS A 325 5.85 -17.78 24.80
N HIS A 326 5.56 -16.75 23.99
CA HIS A 326 4.21 -16.22 23.81
C HIS A 326 3.87 -15.99 22.32
N PRO A 327 3.71 -17.07 21.53
CA PRO A 327 3.32 -16.94 20.13
C PRO A 327 1.93 -16.29 19.99
N VAL A 328 1.81 -15.38 19.04
CA VAL A 328 0.57 -14.69 18.67
C VAL A 328 0.16 -15.09 17.26
N TRP A 329 -1.08 -15.54 17.13
CA TRP A 329 -1.70 -15.90 15.87
C TRP A 329 -2.85 -14.96 15.54
N PHE A 330 -3.03 -14.70 14.26
CA PHE A 330 -4.19 -13.99 13.75
C PHE A 330 -5.33 -14.95 13.41
N TRP A 331 -6.48 -14.36 13.04
CA TRP A 331 -7.69 -15.12 12.75
C TRP A 331 -7.44 -16.18 11.67
N GLY A 332 -7.72 -17.45 12.01
CA GLY A 332 -7.57 -18.59 11.11
C GLY A 332 -6.16 -19.19 11.00
N GLU A 333 -5.16 -18.69 11.75
CA GLU A 333 -3.79 -19.22 11.69
C GLU A 333 -3.52 -20.36 12.69
N TRP A 334 -4.37 -20.51 13.72
CA TRP A 334 -4.15 -21.51 14.77
C TRP A 334 -4.25 -22.94 14.21
N SER A 335 -3.26 -23.77 14.53
CA SER A 335 -3.27 -25.22 14.27
C SER A 335 -2.25 -25.91 15.16
N GLU A 336 -2.42 -27.21 15.46
CA GLU A 336 -1.49 -27.98 16.30
C GLU A 336 -0.06 -28.04 15.72
N GLY A 337 0.06 -27.99 14.40
CA GLY A 337 1.34 -27.99 13.68
C GLY A 337 2.14 -26.68 13.79
N LYS A 338 1.57 -25.61 14.34
CA LYS A 338 2.25 -24.33 14.56
C LYS A 338 3.10 -24.35 15.83
N VAL A 339 4.06 -23.43 15.93
CA VAL A 339 4.91 -23.29 17.12
C VAL A 339 4.12 -22.73 18.29
N HIS A 340 4.03 -23.46 19.39
CA HIS A 340 3.35 -23.09 20.62
C HIS A 340 4.33 -22.67 21.72
N SER A 341 3.80 -22.09 22.80
CA SER A 341 4.61 -21.60 23.93
C SER A 341 5.44 -22.68 24.63
N TRP A 342 4.96 -23.92 24.60
CA TRP A 342 5.62 -25.08 25.20
C TRP A 342 6.60 -25.79 24.26
N ASP A 343 6.65 -25.41 22.98
CA ASP A 343 7.59 -26.00 22.04
C ASP A 343 9.02 -25.51 22.34
N PRO A 344 10.01 -26.40 22.41
CA PRO A 344 11.40 -26.00 22.65
C PRO A 344 11.97 -25.28 21.42
N TRP A 345 13.04 -24.50 21.62
CA TRP A 345 13.67 -23.71 20.55
C TRP A 345 14.17 -24.54 19.35
N ASN A 346 14.44 -25.84 19.56
CA ASN A 346 14.89 -26.80 18.57
C ASN A 346 13.76 -27.72 18.06
N SER A 347 12.50 -27.32 18.23
CA SER A 347 11.34 -28.04 17.69
C SER A 347 11.38 -28.08 16.16
N GLU A 348 10.97 -29.20 15.57
CA GLU A 348 10.85 -29.39 14.11
C GLU A 348 9.81 -28.45 13.47
N LYS A 349 8.95 -27.83 14.29
CA LYS A 349 7.96 -26.85 13.82
C LYS A 349 8.57 -25.52 13.37
N PHE A 350 9.82 -25.25 13.75
CA PHE A 350 10.52 -24.06 13.28
C PHE A 350 11.18 -24.34 11.93
N VAL A 351 11.06 -23.39 11.00
CA VAL A 351 11.65 -23.50 9.65
C VAL A 351 13.17 -23.43 9.69
N ASP A 352 13.83 -24.52 9.31
CA ASP A 352 15.29 -24.60 9.25
C ASP A 352 15.85 -23.85 8.03
N ILE A 353 17.13 -23.51 8.09
CA ILE A 353 17.78 -22.77 6.99
C ILE A 353 17.80 -23.61 5.71
N ASP A 354 18.00 -24.93 5.83
CA ASP A 354 18.03 -25.84 4.69
C ASP A 354 16.64 -25.96 4.05
N GLU A 355 15.59 -26.12 4.87
CA GLU A 355 14.19 -26.12 4.41
C GLU A 355 13.83 -24.81 3.69
N TYR A 356 14.25 -23.67 4.25
CA TYR A 356 14.07 -22.37 3.60
C TYR A 356 14.80 -22.29 2.26
N LEU A 357 16.07 -22.70 2.21
CA LEU A 357 16.89 -22.62 1.01
C LEU A 357 16.34 -23.52 -0.10
N ASP A 358 15.95 -24.75 0.22
CA ASP A 358 15.38 -25.69 -0.74
C ASP A 358 14.08 -25.14 -1.34
N ALA A 359 13.18 -24.60 -0.50
CA ALA A 359 11.94 -24.02 -0.98
C ALA A 359 12.15 -22.71 -1.77
N ALA A 360 13.07 -21.85 -1.33
CA ALA A 360 13.38 -20.61 -2.02
C ALA A 360 14.01 -20.88 -3.38
N LEU A 361 15.02 -21.76 -3.45
CA LEU A 361 15.72 -22.14 -4.68
C LEU A 361 14.78 -22.89 -5.63
N GLY A 362 14.05 -23.89 -5.14
CA GLY A 362 13.07 -24.63 -5.95
C GLY A 362 12.08 -23.69 -6.63
N ARG A 363 11.55 -22.72 -5.86
CA ARG A 363 10.61 -21.74 -6.42
C ARG A 363 11.25 -20.77 -7.42
N ILE A 364 12.52 -20.43 -7.26
CA ILE A 364 13.28 -19.64 -8.25
C ILE A 364 13.44 -20.45 -9.54
N PHE A 365 13.93 -21.69 -9.46
CA PHE A 365 14.17 -22.55 -10.61
C PHE A 365 12.89 -22.81 -11.41
N GLU A 366 11.79 -23.18 -10.75
CA GLU A 366 10.48 -23.32 -11.40
C GLU A 366 10.06 -22.04 -12.14
N THR A 367 10.33 -20.86 -11.56
CA THR A 367 9.97 -19.59 -12.21
C THR A 367 10.80 -19.35 -13.46
N PHE A 368 12.10 -19.72 -13.44
CA PHE A 368 12.97 -19.60 -14.60
C PHE A 368 12.62 -20.61 -15.70
N GLU A 369 12.37 -21.87 -15.36
CA GLU A 369 11.95 -22.91 -16.31
C GLU A 369 10.65 -22.52 -17.01
N ASN A 370 9.62 -22.14 -16.24
CA ASN A 370 8.35 -21.69 -16.79
C ASN A 370 8.48 -20.46 -17.70
N ALA A 371 9.34 -19.50 -17.35
CA ALA A 371 9.59 -18.32 -18.18
C ALA A 371 10.34 -18.64 -19.48
N LEU A 372 11.12 -19.72 -19.51
CA LEU A 372 11.82 -20.20 -20.70
C LEU A 372 10.90 -20.99 -21.63
N GLU A 373 9.98 -21.77 -21.06
CA GLU A 373 9.03 -22.61 -21.79
C GLU A 373 7.81 -21.83 -22.32
N HIS A 374 7.28 -20.88 -21.55
CA HIS A 374 6.07 -20.13 -21.90
C HIS A 374 6.41 -18.66 -22.19
N SER A 375 6.52 -18.30 -23.48
CA SER A 375 6.68 -16.89 -23.85
C SER A 375 5.49 -16.06 -23.34
N PRO A 376 5.69 -14.85 -22.79
CA PRO A 376 4.60 -14.00 -22.30
C PRO A 376 3.55 -13.62 -23.37
N PHE A 377 3.87 -13.82 -24.65
CA PHE A 377 2.94 -13.64 -25.76
C PHE A 377 2.06 -14.87 -26.05
N ALA A 378 2.49 -16.07 -25.66
CA ALA A 378 1.74 -17.32 -25.85
C ALA A 378 0.53 -17.41 -24.90
N MET A 379 0.66 -16.97 -23.63
CA MET A 379 -0.47 -16.88 -22.68
C MET A 379 -1.60 -15.96 -23.17
N LYS A 380 -1.29 -14.93 -23.96
CA LYS A 380 -2.31 -14.05 -24.57
C LYS A 380 -3.06 -14.71 -25.73
N ALA A 381 -2.39 -15.60 -26.46
CA ALA A 381 -2.98 -16.34 -27.57
C ALA A 381 -3.90 -17.46 -27.06
N GLU A 382 -3.45 -18.24 -26.05
CA GLU A 382 -4.29 -19.29 -25.44
C GLU A 382 -5.50 -18.73 -24.67
N ALA A 383 -5.40 -17.52 -24.11
CA ALA A 383 -6.53 -16.84 -23.49
C ALA A 383 -7.57 -16.34 -24.51
N ALA A 384 -7.18 -16.13 -25.77
CA ALA A 384 -8.09 -15.75 -26.84
C ALA A 384 -8.73 -16.98 -27.53
N GLU A 385 -8.05 -18.13 -27.54
CA GLU A 385 -8.50 -19.34 -28.25
C GLU A 385 -9.44 -20.24 -27.41
N ALA A 386 -9.44 -20.14 -26.08
CA ALA A 386 -10.34 -20.90 -25.21
C ALA A 386 -11.56 -20.07 -24.75
N GLN A 387 -12.41 -19.63 -25.68
CA GLN A 387 -13.75 -19.13 -25.36
C GLN A 387 -14.69 -20.31 -25.08
N THR A 388 -14.49 -20.99 -23.95
CA THR A 388 -15.49 -21.91 -23.41
C THR A 388 -16.32 -21.13 -22.40
N GLU A 389 -17.65 -21.12 -22.54
CA GLU A 389 -18.56 -20.48 -21.59
C GLU A 389 -18.33 -21.06 -20.18
N ILE A 390 -17.73 -20.28 -19.28
CA ILE A 390 -17.58 -20.67 -17.88
C ILE A 390 -18.92 -20.37 -17.19
N PRO A 391 -19.62 -21.38 -16.66
CA PRO A 391 -20.95 -21.17 -16.08
C PRO A 391 -20.86 -20.29 -14.83
N ALA A 392 -21.67 -19.23 -14.78
CA ALA A 392 -21.78 -18.29 -13.65
C ALA A 392 -22.45 -18.88 -12.38
N ASN A 393 -22.72 -20.19 -12.37
CA ASN A 393 -23.35 -20.89 -11.24
C ASN A 393 -22.31 -21.39 -10.24
N LYS A 394 -22.74 -21.84 -9.06
CA LYS A 394 -21.90 -22.47 -8.02
C LYS A 394 -21.32 -23.85 -8.42
N ILE A 395 -21.10 -24.07 -9.71
CA ILE A 395 -20.52 -25.30 -10.24
C ILE A 395 -19.00 -25.11 -10.21
N PRO A 396 -18.25 -25.99 -9.52
CA PRO A 396 -16.80 -25.92 -9.48
C PRO A 396 -16.21 -25.92 -10.89
N VAL A 397 -15.37 -24.92 -11.20
CA VAL A 397 -14.70 -24.80 -12.51
C VAL A 397 -13.52 -25.76 -12.62
N LEU A 398 -12.80 -25.99 -11.52
CA LEU A 398 -11.64 -26.88 -11.45
C LEU A 398 -11.89 -28.02 -10.48
N ARG A 399 -11.32 -29.20 -10.78
CA ARG A 399 -11.30 -30.35 -9.87
C ARG A 399 -10.22 -30.17 -8.80
N SER A 400 -10.34 -30.86 -7.67
CA SER A 400 -9.43 -30.71 -6.51
C SER A 400 -7.99 -31.17 -6.80
N ASP A 401 -7.79 -32.05 -7.78
CA ASP A 401 -6.48 -32.51 -8.25
C ASP A 401 -5.72 -31.48 -9.11
N GLN A 402 -6.42 -30.43 -9.57
CA GLN A 402 -5.84 -29.34 -10.39
C GLN A 402 -5.43 -28.11 -9.56
N ASP A 403 -5.64 -28.13 -8.25
CA ASP A 403 -5.36 -27.01 -7.32
C ASP A 403 -3.86 -26.83 -7.01
N THR A 404 -3.04 -27.86 -7.27
CA THR A 404 -1.58 -27.79 -7.07
C THR A 404 -0.89 -26.88 -8.09
N ASP A 405 -1.48 -26.67 -9.27
CA ASP A 405 -0.94 -25.76 -10.27
C ASP A 405 -1.42 -24.32 -10.05
N THR A 406 -0.58 -23.55 -9.35
CA THR A 406 -0.82 -22.14 -9.08
C THR A 406 -1.02 -21.27 -10.32
N LEU A 407 -0.41 -21.60 -11.48
CA LEU A 407 -0.56 -20.83 -12.71
C LEU A 407 -1.91 -21.12 -13.36
N LEU A 408 -2.34 -22.39 -13.37
CA LEU A 408 -3.66 -22.79 -13.84
C LEU A 408 -4.77 -22.10 -13.05
N VAL A 409 -4.67 -22.09 -11.71
CA VAL A 409 -5.61 -21.38 -10.82
C VAL A 409 -5.70 -19.89 -11.18
N ARG A 410 -4.55 -19.21 -11.32
CA ARG A 410 -4.51 -17.77 -11.64
C ARG A 410 -5.10 -17.49 -13.03
N SER A 411 -4.75 -18.29 -14.03
CA SER A 411 -5.25 -18.13 -15.39
C SER A 411 -6.77 -18.32 -15.45
N THR A 412 -7.32 -19.27 -14.69
CA THR A 412 -8.76 -19.54 -14.60
C THR A 412 -9.52 -18.37 -13.99
N ILE A 413 -8.98 -17.80 -12.90
CA ILE A 413 -9.54 -16.59 -12.29
C ILE A 413 -9.56 -15.45 -13.31
N TYR A 414 -8.44 -15.17 -13.97
CA TYR A 414 -8.39 -14.07 -14.94
C TYR A 414 -9.34 -14.27 -16.11
N LYS A 415 -9.43 -15.49 -16.67
CA LYS A 415 -10.36 -15.82 -17.75
C LYS A 415 -11.81 -15.55 -17.35
N TYR A 416 -12.21 -15.97 -16.15
CA TYR A 416 -13.55 -15.69 -15.63
C TYR A 416 -13.81 -14.19 -15.56
N TYR A 417 -12.97 -13.42 -14.87
CA TYR A 417 -13.21 -11.99 -14.68
C TYR A 417 -13.17 -11.21 -16.00
N ILE A 418 -12.32 -11.60 -16.95
CA ILE A 418 -12.31 -11.05 -18.32
C ILE A 418 -13.63 -11.32 -19.04
N SER A 419 -14.16 -12.54 -18.96
CA SER A 419 -15.44 -12.91 -19.60
C SER A 419 -16.63 -12.13 -19.05
N GLN A 420 -16.56 -11.68 -17.80
CA GLN A 420 -17.62 -10.94 -17.13
C GLN A 420 -17.49 -9.41 -17.30
N LEU A 421 -16.43 -8.89 -17.93
CA LEU A 421 -16.25 -7.45 -18.07
C LEU A 421 -17.39 -6.80 -18.86
N ASN A 422 -17.86 -5.64 -18.38
CA ASN A 422 -18.86 -4.83 -19.06
C ASN A 422 -18.49 -3.33 -19.00
N LEU A 423 -19.31 -2.47 -19.60
CA LEU A 423 -19.03 -1.03 -19.65
C LEU A 423 -19.28 -0.28 -18.33
N THR A 424 -20.11 -0.82 -17.43
CA THR A 424 -20.67 -0.10 -16.28
C THR A 424 -20.25 -0.65 -14.91
N GLY A 425 -19.52 -1.75 -14.88
CA GLY A 425 -19.20 -2.52 -13.68
C GLY A 425 -20.35 -3.39 -13.17
N HIS A 426 -20.12 -3.99 -12.00
CA HIS A 426 -21.02 -4.92 -11.31
C HIS A 426 -21.15 -4.58 -9.81
N PRO A 427 -22.36 -4.67 -9.24
CA PRO A 427 -22.59 -4.76 -7.79
C PRO A 427 -21.78 -5.88 -7.14
N TYR A 428 -21.39 -5.74 -5.87
CA TYR A 428 -20.58 -6.75 -5.18
C TYR A 428 -21.27 -8.13 -5.10
N SER A 429 -22.60 -8.16 -5.03
CA SER A 429 -23.40 -9.39 -5.01
C SER A 429 -23.39 -10.17 -6.34
N GLU A 430 -23.04 -9.52 -7.45
CA GLU A 430 -22.94 -10.12 -8.79
C GLU A 430 -21.51 -10.60 -9.09
N GLN A 431 -20.55 -10.36 -8.19
CA GLN A 431 -19.13 -10.68 -8.42
C GLN A 431 -18.74 -12.04 -7.84
N GLY A 432 -17.74 -12.66 -8.46
CA GLY A 432 -17.10 -13.88 -7.99
C GLY A 432 -17.67 -15.16 -8.60
N PHE A 433 -17.00 -16.28 -8.33
CA PHE A 433 -17.40 -17.60 -8.78
C PHE A 433 -16.84 -18.71 -7.89
N GLN A 434 -17.40 -19.90 -8.04
CA GLN A 434 -16.95 -21.10 -7.35
C GLN A 434 -15.78 -21.73 -8.12
N LEU A 435 -14.54 -21.57 -7.63
CA LEU A 435 -13.36 -22.15 -8.28
C LEU A 435 -13.33 -23.68 -8.06
N HIS A 436 -13.54 -24.11 -6.82
CA HIS A 436 -13.60 -25.52 -6.39
C HIS A 436 -14.79 -25.74 -5.44
N GLU A 437 -15.14 -26.97 -5.10
CA GLU A 437 -16.31 -27.31 -4.26
C GLU A 437 -16.43 -26.51 -2.95
N HIS A 438 -15.30 -26.14 -2.33
CA HIS A 438 -15.27 -25.41 -1.06
C HIS A 438 -14.56 -24.05 -1.14
N TYR A 439 -14.20 -23.59 -2.34
CA TYR A 439 -13.43 -22.35 -2.51
C TYR A 439 -14.11 -21.36 -3.47
N TRP A 440 -14.56 -20.25 -2.89
CA TRP A 440 -15.16 -19.12 -3.61
C TRP A 440 -14.12 -18.02 -3.85
N VAL A 441 -14.01 -17.56 -5.09
CA VAL A 441 -13.12 -16.46 -5.48
C VAL A 441 -13.93 -15.20 -5.75
N GLY A 442 -13.99 -14.33 -4.74
CA GLY A 442 -14.73 -13.06 -4.80
C GLY A 442 -13.97 -11.88 -5.42
N HIS A 443 -12.70 -12.06 -5.82
CA HIS A 443 -11.89 -10.97 -6.36
C HIS A 443 -10.99 -11.45 -7.50
N ALA A 444 -10.66 -10.55 -8.42
CA ALA A 444 -9.92 -10.87 -9.64
C ALA A 444 -8.42 -11.14 -9.42
N HIS A 445 -7.89 -10.88 -8.22
CA HIS A 445 -6.45 -10.94 -7.91
C HIS A 445 -5.57 -10.17 -8.92
N ASN A 446 -6.14 -9.16 -9.55
CA ASN A 446 -5.50 -8.23 -10.46
C ASN A 446 -6.25 -6.90 -10.34
N ILE A 447 -5.54 -5.84 -9.99
CA ILE A 447 -6.08 -4.50 -9.76
C ILE A 447 -6.88 -3.97 -10.96
N PHE A 448 -6.38 -4.18 -12.18
CA PHE A 448 -7.00 -3.68 -13.40
C PHE A 448 -8.27 -4.45 -13.72
N LEU A 449 -8.23 -5.78 -13.63
CA LEU A 449 -9.41 -6.61 -13.83
C LEU A 449 -10.45 -6.38 -12.74
N GLN A 450 -10.03 -6.24 -11.48
CA GLN A 450 -10.93 -5.89 -10.39
C GLN A 450 -11.61 -4.56 -10.68
N TYR A 451 -10.87 -3.58 -11.19
CA TYR A 451 -11.39 -2.25 -11.50
C TYR A 451 -12.35 -2.24 -12.68
N GLY A 452 -12.05 -3.04 -13.70
CA GLY A 452 -12.96 -3.28 -14.81
C GLY A 452 -14.23 -3.98 -14.38
N THR A 453 -14.15 -4.88 -13.41
CA THR A 453 -15.29 -5.62 -12.85
C THR A 453 -16.13 -4.72 -11.94
N ASP A 454 -15.50 -3.97 -11.04
CA ASP A 454 -16.18 -3.09 -10.09
C ASP A 454 -16.86 -1.91 -10.78
N PHE A 455 -16.13 -1.23 -11.68
CA PHE A 455 -16.52 0.09 -12.19
C PHE A 455 -16.64 0.18 -13.72
N GLY A 456 -16.32 -0.90 -14.43
CA GLY A 456 -16.43 -0.99 -15.88
C GLY A 456 -15.12 -0.77 -16.65
N VAL A 457 -15.08 -1.29 -17.88
CA VAL A 457 -13.93 -1.21 -18.79
C VAL A 457 -13.41 0.22 -19.02
N PRO A 458 -14.27 1.25 -19.22
CA PRO A 458 -13.78 2.63 -19.38
C PRO A 458 -12.95 3.11 -18.18
N MET A 459 -13.37 2.79 -16.96
CA MET A 459 -12.65 3.15 -15.75
C MET A 459 -11.28 2.47 -15.70
N MET A 460 -11.24 1.16 -15.95
CA MET A 460 -9.99 0.37 -16.01
C MET A 460 -8.96 0.99 -16.97
N ILE A 461 -9.40 1.40 -18.16
CA ILE A 461 -8.52 2.03 -19.16
C ILE A 461 -7.99 3.38 -18.65
N VAL A 462 -8.86 4.23 -18.09
CA VAL A 462 -8.45 5.54 -17.55
C VAL A 462 -7.46 5.38 -16.40
N PHE A 463 -7.69 4.41 -15.50
CA PHE A 463 -6.78 4.11 -14.40
C PHE A 463 -5.40 3.66 -14.92
N ALA A 464 -5.35 2.77 -15.90
CA ALA A 464 -4.09 2.34 -16.54
C ALA A 464 -3.34 3.51 -17.20
N VAL A 465 -4.05 4.37 -17.92
CA VAL A 465 -3.46 5.57 -18.53
C VAL A 465 -2.90 6.51 -17.47
N LEU A 466 -3.64 6.80 -16.40
CA LEU A 466 -3.19 7.66 -15.30
C LEU A 466 -1.97 7.09 -14.59
N ALA A 467 -1.98 5.79 -14.28
CA ALA A 467 -0.88 5.11 -13.62
C ALA A 467 0.40 5.20 -14.47
N LEU A 468 0.32 4.82 -15.75
CA LEU A 468 1.46 4.88 -16.67
C LEU A 468 1.95 6.33 -16.89
N TRP A 469 1.02 7.26 -17.09
CA TRP A 469 1.36 8.68 -17.27
C TRP A 469 2.06 9.25 -16.03
N SER A 470 1.59 8.91 -14.82
CA SER A 470 2.21 9.33 -13.58
C SER A 470 3.62 8.77 -13.41
N LEU A 471 3.87 7.49 -13.72
CA LEU A 471 5.20 6.89 -13.71
C LEU A 471 6.18 7.61 -14.63
N ILE A 472 5.77 7.87 -15.87
CA ILE A 472 6.60 8.56 -16.87
C ILE A 472 6.90 9.99 -16.41
N ARG A 473 5.87 10.71 -15.94
CA ARG A 473 6.01 12.10 -15.50
C ARG A 473 6.94 12.21 -14.31
N LEU A 474 6.72 11.41 -13.26
CA LEU A 474 7.55 11.44 -12.04
C LEU A 474 9.00 11.05 -12.34
N GLY A 475 9.22 10.07 -13.23
CA GLY A 475 10.55 9.71 -13.71
C GLY A 475 11.26 10.84 -14.46
N LYS A 476 10.55 11.56 -15.34
CA LYS A 476 11.08 12.75 -16.03
C LYS A 476 11.42 13.87 -15.04
N THR A 477 10.48 14.19 -14.13
CA THR A 477 10.70 15.19 -13.07
C THR A 477 11.95 14.85 -12.24
N TYR A 478 12.15 13.57 -11.91
CA TYR A 478 13.35 13.14 -11.21
C TYR A 478 14.61 13.27 -12.08
N ALA A 479 14.56 12.86 -13.35
CA ALA A 479 15.71 12.94 -14.25
C ALA A 479 16.22 14.39 -14.41
N GLU A 480 15.30 15.35 -14.44
CA GLU A 480 15.57 16.77 -14.63
C GLU A 480 15.96 17.45 -13.31
N LYS A 481 15.12 17.34 -12.27
CA LYS A 481 15.25 18.10 -11.01
C LYS A 481 15.99 17.34 -9.91
N LYS A 482 16.22 16.03 -10.10
CA LYS A 482 16.82 15.12 -9.12
C LYS A 482 16.10 15.21 -7.77
N ASP A 483 14.79 15.30 -7.80
CA ASP A 483 13.96 15.54 -6.62
C ASP A 483 13.60 14.23 -5.90
N PRO A 484 14.11 13.96 -4.68
CA PRO A 484 13.82 12.71 -3.96
C PRO A 484 12.32 12.47 -3.74
N ALA A 485 11.50 13.52 -3.64
CA ALA A 485 10.06 13.38 -3.50
C ALA A 485 9.39 12.83 -4.77
N ALA A 486 9.89 13.22 -5.96
CA ALA A 486 9.43 12.65 -7.23
C ALA A 486 9.85 11.19 -7.40
N ALA A 487 11.08 10.85 -6.99
CA ALA A 487 11.54 9.45 -6.96
C ALA A 487 10.70 8.57 -6.03
N ALA A 488 10.42 9.05 -4.81
CA ALA A 488 9.60 8.34 -3.85
C ALA A 488 8.19 8.10 -4.41
N ALA A 489 7.55 9.15 -4.91
CA ALA A 489 6.23 9.05 -5.55
C ALA A 489 6.24 8.05 -6.72
N GLN A 490 7.29 8.04 -7.55
CA GLN A 490 7.40 7.08 -8.64
C GLN A 490 7.48 5.62 -8.14
N LEU A 491 8.26 5.37 -7.08
CA LEU A 491 8.36 4.04 -6.47
C LEU A 491 7.03 3.60 -5.84
N PHE A 492 6.34 4.50 -5.13
CA PHE A 492 5.01 4.21 -4.56
C PHE A 492 3.94 3.96 -5.61
N VAL A 493 4.02 4.58 -6.79
CA VAL A 493 3.12 4.27 -7.92
C VAL A 493 3.48 2.93 -8.58
N LEU A 494 4.78 2.59 -8.64
CA LEU A 494 5.26 1.36 -9.27
C LEU A 494 4.73 0.11 -8.56
N ILE A 495 4.63 0.14 -7.23
CA ILE A 495 4.18 -1.00 -6.41
C ILE A 495 2.76 -1.47 -6.81
N PRO A 496 1.69 -0.66 -6.72
CA PRO A 496 0.36 -1.10 -7.12
C PRO A 496 0.25 -1.45 -8.60
N VAL A 497 1.05 -0.83 -9.47
CA VAL A 497 1.06 -1.17 -10.90
C VAL A 497 1.66 -2.55 -11.13
N ALA A 498 2.84 -2.83 -10.57
CA ALA A 498 3.54 -4.08 -10.83
C ALA A 498 3.00 -5.25 -9.99
N PHE A 499 2.80 -5.02 -8.69
CA PHE A 499 2.27 -6.03 -7.77
C PHE A 499 0.78 -6.29 -8.02
N GLY A 500 0.02 -5.22 -8.28
CA GLY A 500 -1.41 -5.31 -8.56
C GLY A 500 -1.73 -5.97 -9.88
N LEU A 501 -0.82 -6.00 -10.87
CA LEU A 501 -1.02 -6.79 -12.09
C LEU A 501 -1.06 -8.30 -11.85
N LEU A 502 -0.46 -8.78 -10.76
CA LEU A 502 -0.15 -10.21 -10.60
C LEU A 502 -0.87 -10.87 -9.42
N GLU A 503 -1.07 -10.17 -8.30
CA GLU A 503 -1.58 -10.84 -7.08
C GLU A 503 -2.59 -10.05 -6.26
N TYR A 504 -2.81 -8.76 -6.53
CA TYR A 504 -3.54 -7.90 -5.59
C TYR A 504 -4.75 -7.21 -6.19
N SER A 505 -5.89 -7.35 -5.52
CA SER A 505 -7.14 -6.62 -5.75
C SER A 505 -7.34 -5.58 -4.64
N TRP A 506 -8.02 -4.47 -4.93
CA TRP A 506 -8.15 -3.37 -3.97
C TRP A 506 -8.87 -3.76 -2.69
N GLY A 507 -8.42 -3.13 -1.61
CA GLY A 507 -9.21 -2.89 -0.42
C GLY A 507 -9.11 -1.41 -0.05
N VAL A 508 -10.25 -0.78 0.22
CA VAL A 508 -10.29 0.51 0.94
C VAL A 508 -9.43 0.37 2.19
N SER A 509 -8.72 1.44 2.58
CA SER A 509 -7.81 1.46 3.73
C SER A 509 -6.44 0.79 3.52
N SER A 510 -6.19 0.26 2.32
CA SER A 510 -4.86 -0.24 2.01
C SER A 510 -3.83 0.90 1.94
N LEU A 511 -2.67 0.67 2.54
CA LEU A 511 -1.53 1.60 2.55
C LEU A 511 -1.09 1.90 1.12
N THR A 512 -0.91 0.87 0.29
CA THR A 512 -0.48 0.99 -1.11
C THR A 512 -1.38 1.92 -1.92
N ILE A 513 -2.70 1.81 -1.73
CA ILE A 513 -3.66 2.67 -2.44
C ILE A 513 -3.63 4.09 -1.89
N THR A 514 -3.56 4.24 -0.56
CA THR A 514 -3.43 5.56 0.06
C THR A 514 -2.17 6.28 -0.45
N LEU A 515 -1.04 5.56 -0.54
CA LEU A 515 0.22 6.10 -1.05
C LEU A 515 0.17 6.40 -2.55
N LEU A 516 -0.57 5.64 -3.36
CA LEU A 516 -0.80 5.96 -4.77
C LEU A 516 -1.46 7.34 -4.93
N PHE A 517 -2.55 7.60 -4.22
CA PHE A 517 -3.22 8.90 -4.28
C PHE A 517 -2.36 10.02 -3.70
N ILE A 518 -1.58 9.75 -2.64
CA ILE A 518 -0.65 10.75 -2.09
C ILE A 518 0.47 11.07 -3.10
N ALA A 519 1.00 10.05 -3.78
CA ALA A 519 2.01 10.19 -4.82
C ALA A 519 1.49 10.98 -6.03
N TRP A 520 0.22 10.82 -6.41
CA TRP A 520 -0.38 11.61 -7.48
C TRP A 520 -0.44 13.10 -7.20
N ARG A 521 -0.43 13.54 -5.93
CA ARG A 521 -0.27 14.97 -5.62
C ARG A 521 1.02 15.54 -6.25
N LYS A 522 2.11 14.77 -6.23
CA LYS A 522 3.38 15.18 -6.86
C LYS A 522 3.23 15.32 -8.37
N ALA A 523 2.47 14.43 -9.01
CA ALA A 523 2.20 14.51 -10.44
C ALA A 523 1.29 15.70 -10.81
N ILE A 524 0.29 16.00 -9.97
CA ILE A 524 -0.71 17.05 -10.17
C ILE A 524 -0.15 18.45 -9.87
N CYS A 525 0.53 18.63 -8.75
CA CYS A 525 0.85 19.97 -8.23
C CYS A 525 2.22 20.52 -8.66
N ASP A 526 3.16 19.68 -9.09
CA ASP A 526 4.54 20.13 -9.38
C ASP A 526 4.81 20.22 -10.88
N GLY A 527 3.80 20.71 -11.61
CA GLY A 527 3.76 20.78 -13.07
C GLY A 527 4.43 21.98 -13.74
N GLU A 528 5.45 22.56 -13.12
CA GLU A 528 6.35 23.54 -13.74
C GLU A 528 7.76 22.99 -13.84
#